data_AF-A0A7C2GJC1-F1
#
_entry.id   AF-A0A7C2GJC1-F1
#
_cell.length_a   1.000
_cell.length_b   1.000
_cell.length_c   1.000
_cell.angle_alpha   90.00
_cell.angle_beta   90.00
_cell.angle_gamma   90.00
#
_symmetry.space_group_name_H-M   'P 1'
#
loop_
_entity.id
_entity.type
_entity.pdbx_description
1 polymer ?
#
loop_
_entity_poly.entity_id
_entity_poly.type
_entity_poly.pdbx_seq_one_letter_code
_entity_poly.pdbx_strand_id
1 'polypeptide(L)'
;MHDWWLALVAAAFGRIVPLGEPTVLYRQHGSNAVGADAWSLRFVVREATRPAAIRERIAAGWRQAGAFAARYRAALPAADRAFLDALLALPRQPWGQRRRTALQLGLRKGAWLRTLGLYAFL
;
A
#
# COMPACT_ATOMS: atom_id res chain seq x y z
N MET A 1 2.92 0.67 -9.54
CA MET A 1 4.13 1.20 -10.23
C MET A 1 5.24 0.18 -10.08
N HIS A 2 6.16 0.13 -11.04
CA HIS A 2 7.32 -0.77 -11.00
C HIS A 2 8.20 -0.54 -9.75
N ASP A 3 8.36 0.71 -9.32
CA ASP A 3 9.14 1.07 -8.11
C ASP A 3 8.64 0.36 -6.85
N TRP A 4 7.31 0.34 -6.64
CA TRP A 4 6.71 -0.34 -5.50
C TRP A 4 6.93 -1.85 -5.54
N TRP A 5 7.00 -2.46 -6.73
CA TRP A 5 7.34 -3.87 -6.85
C TRP A 5 8.80 -4.12 -6.47
N LEU A 6 9.73 -3.32 -6.99
CA LEU A 6 11.15 -3.40 -6.65
C LEU A 6 11.38 -3.18 -5.15
N ALA A 7 10.71 -2.20 -4.55
CA ALA A 7 10.77 -1.94 -3.12
C ALA A 7 10.26 -3.14 -2.29
N LEU A 8 9.18 -3.81 -2.70
CA LEU A 8 8.71 -5.02 -2.02
C LEU A 8 9.72 -6.16 -2.10
N VAL A 9 10.29 -6.40 -3.29
CA VAL A 9 11.32 -7.43 -3.48
C VAL A 9 12.55 -7.13 -2.61
N ALA A 10 13.03 -5.89 -2.63
CA ALA A 10 14.16 -5.45 -1.81
C ALA A 10 13.89 -5.55 -0.31
N ALA A 11 12.67 -5.23 0.14
CA ALA A 11 12.26 -5.37 1.55
C ALA A 11 12.14 -6.84 1.98
N ALA A 12 11.69 -7.73 1.10
CA ALA A 12 11.50 -9.14 1.41
C ALA A 12 12.80 -9.95 1.43
N PHE A 13 13.78 -9.58 0.59
CA PHE A 13 15.01 -10.35 0.41
C PHE A 13 16.28 -9.59 0.80
N GLY A 14 16.15 -8.38 1.32
CA GLY A 14 17.28 -7.51 1.61
C GLY A 14 16.95 -6.47 2.68
N ARG A 15 17.57 -5.29 2.56
CA ARG A 15 17.38 -4.16 3.46
C ARG A 15 17.27 -2.88 2.64
N ILE A 16 16.32 -2.03 2.99
CA ILE A 16 16.19 -0.69 2.41
C ILE A 16 16.80 0.29 3.41
N VAL A 17 17.79 1.05 2.96
CA VAL A 17 18.49 2.04 3.78
C VAL A 17 18.22 3.43 3.19
N PRO A 18 17.74 4.40 4.00
CA PRO A 18 17.55 5.77 3.53
C PRO A 18 18.91 6.46 3.36
N LEU A 19 19.05 7.23 2.28
CA LEU A 19 20.16 8.16 2.10
C LEU A 19 19.73 9.53 2.61
N GLY A 20 20.53 10.11 3.51
CA GLY A 20 20.28 11.43 4.12
C GLY A 20 20.57 12.60 3.19
N GLU A 21 20.91 12.35 1.93
CA GLU A 21 21.30 13.35 0.93
C GLU A 21 20.52 13.16 -0.38
N PRO A 22 20.16 14.26 -1.06
CA PRO A 22 19.51 14.18 -2.36
C PRO A 22 20.50 13.75 -3.44
N THR A 23 20.31 12.56 -4.01
CA THR A 23 21.18 12.00 -5.04
C THR A 23 20.67 12.21 -6.47
N VAL A 24 19.44 12.69 -6.64
CA VAL A 24 18.78 12.85 -7.95
C VAL A 24 17.99 14.16 -8.01
N LEU A 25 18.18 14.92 -9.10
CA LEU A 25 17.33 16.06 -9.43
C LEU A 25 16.12 15.59 -10.25
N TYR A 26 15.00 15.35 -9.58
CA TYR A 26 13.75 14.96 -10.25
C TYR A 26 12.95 16.18 -10.71
N ARG A 27 12.70 16.28 -12.02
CA ARG A 27 11.95 17.36 -12.64
C ARG A 27 10.50 16.92 -12.89
N GLN A 28 9.53 17.64 -12.32
CA GLN A 28 8.11 17.39 -12.56
C GLN A 28 7.58 18.18 -13.75
N HIS A 29 6.75 17.53 -14.57
CA HIS A 29 6.07 18.13 -15.72
C HIS A 29 4.56 17.92 -15.61
N GLY A 30 3.78 18.82 -16.21
CA GLY A 30 2.31 18.79 -16.13
C GLY A 30 1.67 17.52 -16.72
N SER A 31 2.41 16.79 -17.56
CA SER A 31 2.00 15.52 -18.14
C SER A 31 2.43 14.28 -17.35
N ASN A 32 2.97 14.44 -16.13
CA ASN A 32 3.39 13.30 -15.31
C ASN A 32 2.21 12.38 -14.97
N ALA A 33 2.38 11.08 -15.19
CA ALA A 33 1.41 10.07 -14.77
C ALA A 33 1.19 10.01 -13.24
N VAL A 34 2.18 10.47 -12.46
CA VAL A 34 2.13 10.59 -11.01
C VAL A 34 2.75 11.93 -10.63
N GLY A 35 1.95 12.85 -10.09
CA GLY A 35 2.40 14.13 -9.55
C GLY A 35 2.58 14.08 -8.03
N ALA A 36 3.35 15.02 -7.47
CA ALA A 36 3.40 15.25 -6.03
C ALA A 36 2.35 16.29 -5.63
N ASP A 37 1.07 15.91 -5.64
CA ASP A 37 0.05 16.74 -5.02
C ASP A 37 0.38 16.87 -3.53
N ALA A 38 0.63 18.10 -3.08
CA ALA A 38 0.83 18.37 -1.66
C ALA A 38 -0.41 17.92 -0.89
N TRP A 39 -0.19 17.13 0.17
CA TRP A 39 -1.29 16.66 0.99
C TRP A 39 -1.98 17.86 1.64
N SER A 40 -3.29 18.02 1.39
CA SER A 40 -4.10 19.12 1.90
C SER A 40 -5.51 18.66 2.26
N LEU A 41 -6.20 19.40 3.13
CA LEU A 41 -7.61 19.11 3.44
C LEU A 41 -8.50 19.13 2.19
N ARG A 42 -8.23 20.05 1.25
CA ARG A 42 -8.91 20.11 -0.05
C ARG A 42 -8.71 18.82 -0.86
N PHE A 43 -7.48 18.28 -0.87
CA PHE A 43 -7.18 16.99 -1.47
C PHE A 43 -8.01 15.87 -0.81
N VAL A 44 -8.06 15.81 0.52
CA VAL A 44 -8.83 14.78 1.24
C VAL A 44 -10.32 14.84 0.90
N VAL A 45 -10.92 16.02 0.89
CA VAL A 45 -12.33 16.21 0.52
C VAL A 45 -12.58 15.77 -0.93
N ARG A 46 -11.72 16.19 -1.87
CA ARG A 46 -11.79 15.78 -3.28
C ARG A 46 -11.68 14.27 -3.47
N GLU A 47 -10.85 13.60 -2.67
CA GLU A 47 -10.73 12.15 -2.73
C GLU A 47 -11.94 11.44 -2.12
N ALA A 48 -12.50 12.00 -1.04
CA ALA A 48 -13.70 11.46 -0.41
C ALA A 48 -14.93 11.49 -1.35
N THR A 49 -14.98 12.44 -2.30
CA THR A 49 -16.03 12.46 -3.34
C THR A 49 -15.83 11.41 -4.44
N ARG A 50 -14.72 10.64 -4.41
CA ARG A 50 -14.37 9.62 -5.41
C ARG A 50 -14.19 8.23 -4.79
N PRO A 51 -15.22 7.65 -4.14
CA PRO A 51 -15.11 6.39 -3.40
C PRO A 51 -14.72 5.21 -4.28
N ALA A 52 -15.16 5.17 -5.54
CA ALA A 52 -14.78 4.13 -6.50
C ALA A 52 -13.25 4.12 -6.75
N ALA A 53 -12.63 5.30 -6.88
CA ALA A 53 -11.19 5.41 -7.09
C ALA A 53 -10.39 5.00 -5.84
N ILE A 54 -10.91 5.23 -4.63
CA ILE A 54 -10.31 4.72 -3.39
C ILE A 54 -10.34 3.19 -3.38
N ARG A 55 -11.51 2.60 -3.64
CA ARG A 55 -11.69 1.15 -3.69
C ARG A 55 -10.79 0.50 -4.75
N GLU A 56 -10.66 1.12 -5.91
CA GLU A 56 -9.79 0.61 -6.98
C GLU A 56 -8.31 0.63 -6.58
N ARG A 57 -7.84 1.69 -5.89
CA ARG A 57 -6.46 1.71 -5.35
C ARG A 57 -6.21 0.62 -4.32
N ILE A 58 -7.19 0.34 -3.45
CA ILE A 58 -7.12 -0.76 -2.49
C ILE A 58 -7.09 -2.10 -3.25
N ALA A 59 -7.96 -2.30 -4.24
CA ALA A 59 -8.00 -3.49 -5.08
C ALA A 59 -6.71 -3.71 -5.86
N ALA A 60 -6.11 -2.65 -6.41
CA ALA A 60 -4.80 -2.69 -7.06
C ALA A 60 -3.70 -3.16 -6.09
N GLY A 61 -3.76 -2.71 -4.83
CA GLY A 61 -2.89 -3.20 -3.75
C GLY A 61 -3.04 -4.71 -3.53
N TRP A 62 -4.28 -5.21 -3.48
CA TRP A 62 -4.55 -6.66 -3.36
C TRP A 62 -4.03 -7.46 -4.54
N ARG A 63 -4.21 -6.97 -5.78
CA ARG A 63 -3.68 -7.62 -6.98
C ARG A 63 -2.15 -7.69 -6.95
N GLN A 64 -1.49 -6.61 -6.52
CA GLN A 64 -0.04 -6.59 -6.36
C GLN A 64 0.44 -7.58 -5.28
N ALA A 65 -0.24 -7.65 -4.13
CA ALA A 65 0.06 -8.63 -3.09
C ALA A 65 -0.14 -10.07 -3.58
N GLY A 66 -1.18 -10.33 -4.37
CA GLY A 66 -1.45 -11.65 -4.96
C GLY A 66 -0.38 -12.06 -5.95
N ALA A 67 0.03 -11.16 -6.85
CA ALA A 67 1.14 -11.39 -7.77
C ALA A 67 2.47 -11.65 -7.03
N PHE A 68 2.73 -10.90 -5.96
CA PHE A 68 3.90 -11.08 -5.12
C PHE A 68 3.90 -12.47 -4.45
N ALA A 69 2.77 -12.87 -3.87
CA ALA A 69 2.62 -14.19 -3.27
C ALA A 69 2.83 -15.31 -4.30
N ALA A 70 2.20 -15.22 -5.47
CA ALA A 70 2.35 -16.22 -6.53
C ALA A 70 3.82 -16.41 -6.93
N ARG A 71 4.62 -15.32 -6.94
CA ARG A 71 6.01 -15.36 -7.39
C ARG A 71 7.01 -15.74 -6.29
N TYR A 72 6.77 -15.33 -5.05
CA TYR A 72 7.78 -15.31 -4.00
C TYR A 72 7.39 -16.03 -2.71
N ARG A 73 6.13 -16.45 -2.53
CA ARG A 73 5.65 -17.05 -1.27
C ARG A 73 6.52 -18.20 -0.79
N ALA A 74 7.01 -19.07 -1.68
CA ALA A 74 7.84 -20.21 -1.29
C ALA A 74 9.22 -19.81 -0.72
N ALA A 75 9.73 -18.64 -1.10
CA ALA A 75 11.04 -18.13 -0.67
C ALA A 75 10.96 -17.23 0.58
N LEU A 76 9.75 -16.92 1.07
CA LEU A 76 9.56 -16.03 2.22
C LEU A 76 9.73 -16.78 3.56
N PRO A 77 10.26 -16.10 4.59
CA PRO A 77 10.22 -16.58 5.97
C PRO A 77 8.78 -16.94 6.42
N ALA A 78 8.65 -17.82 7.41
CA ALA A 78 7.34 -18.25 7.92
C ALA A 78 6.46 -17.07 8.40
N ALA A 79 7.05 -16.09 9.08
CA ALA A 79 6.35 -14.91 9.56
C ALA A 79 5.78 -14.06 8.39
N ASP A 80 6.59 -13.80 7.36
CA ASP A 80 6.18 -13.00 6.21
C ASP A 80 5.13 -13.73 5.35
N ARG A 81 5.24 -15.05 5.23
CA ARG A 81 4.20 -15.88 4.59
C ARG A 81 2.88 -15.76 5.35
N ALA A 82 2.89 -15.90 6.67
CA ALA A 82 1.69 -15.78 7.49
C ALA A 82 1.07 -14.38 7.38
N PHE A 83 1.89 -13.33 7.39
CA PHE A 83 1.44 -11.96 7.16
C PHE A 83 0.77 -11.82 5.78
N LEU A 84 1.44 -12.28 4.72
CA LEU A 84 0.95 -12.18 3.34
C LEU A 84 -0.34 -12.98 3.12
N ASP A 85 -0.44 -14.18 3.68
CA ASP A 85 -1.64 -15.02 3.59
C ASP A 85 -2.83 -14.36 4.32
N ALA A 86 -2.60 -13.81 5.52
CA ALA A 86 -3.61 -13.08 6.27
C ALA A 86 -4.05 -11.80 5.53
N LEU A 87 -3.11 -11.08 4.93
CA LEU A 87 -3.36 -9.91 4.09
C LEU A 87 -4.27 -10.25 2.90
N LEU A 88 -3.98 -11.35 2.19
CA LEU A 88 -4.76 -11.82 1.04
C LEU A 88 -6.13 -12.40 1.42
N ALA A 89 -6.34 -12.77 2.67
CA ALA A 89 -7.63 -13.21 3.17
C ALA A 89 -8.61 -12.04 3.42
N LEU A 90 -8.12 -10.82 3.67
CA LEU A 90 -8.94 -9.66 4.05
C LEU A 90 -10.14 -9.41 3.14
N PRO A 91 -10.03 -9.41 1.78
CA PRO A 91 -11.16 -9.11 0.90
C PRO A 91 -12.31 -10.13 0.99
N ARG A 92 -12.04 -11.34 1.50
CA ARG A 92 -13.03 -12.41 1.69
C ARG A 92 -13.70 -12.38 3.05
N GLN A 93 -13.18 -11.59 3.99
CA GLN A 93 -13.73 -11.48 5.34
C GLN A 93 -14.90 -10.51 5.39
N PRO A 94 -15.90 -10.75 6.28
CA PRO A 94 -16.91 -9.77 6.64
C PRO A 94 -16.31 -8.47 7.18
N TRP A 95 -17.04 -7.38 7.05
CA TRP A 95 -16.63 -6.00 7.39
C TRP A 95 -15.92 -5.86 8.77
N GLY A 96 -16.48 -6.48 9.82
CA GLY A 96 -15.94 -6.39 11.18
C GLY A 96 -14.67 -7.23 11.36
N GLN A 97 -14.68 -8.47 10.87
CA GLN A 97 -13.51 -9.35 10.93
C GLN A 97 -12.34 -8.77 10.12
N ARG A 98 -12.63 -8.20 8.94
CA ARG A 98 -11.63 -7.55 8.09
C ARG A 98 -10.89 -6.42 8.81
N ARG A 99 -11.60 -5.55 9.54
CA ARG A 99 -10.98 -4.47 10.32
C ARG A 99 -10.15 -5.00 11.46
N ARG A 100 -10.66 -5.99 12.19
CA ARG A 100 -9.93 -6.62 13.29
C ARG A 100 -8.62 -7.25 12.79
N THR A 101 -8.68 -8.02 11.71
CA THR A 101 -7.49 -8.62 11.10
C THR A 101 -6.52 -7.54 10.61
N ALA A 102 -7.01 -6.49 9.94
CA ALA A 102 -6.17 -5.38 9.48
C ALA A 102 -5.45 -4.65 10.65
N LEU A 103 -6.14 -4.48 11.78
CA LEU A 103 -5.54 -3.94 13.01
C LEU A 103 -4.49 -4.87 13.59
N GLN A 104 -4.75 -6.17 13.64
CA GLN A 104 -3.80 -7.20 14.11
C GLN A 104 -2.54 -7.26 13.24
N LEU A 105 -2.69 -7.10 11.93
CA LEU A 105 -1.57 -6.99 10.98
C LEU A 105 -0.85 -5.64 11.07
N GLY A 106 -1.37 -4.68 11.85
CA GLY A 106 -0.75 -3.36 12.00
C GLY A 106 -0.78 -2.53 10.72
N LEU A 107 -1.79 -2.70 9.84
CA LEU A 107 -1.85 -1.98 8.58
C LEU A 107 -1.99 -0.47 8.83
N ARG A 108 -1.00 0.28 8.35
CA ARG A 108 -0.90 1.74 8.50
C ARG A 108 -0.42 2.36 7.20
N LYS A 109 -0.84 3.61 6.97
CA LYS A 109 -0.25 4.50 5.96
C LYS A 109 0.67 5.50 6.66
N GLY A 110 1.53 6.16 5.90
CA GLY A 110 2.50 7.13 6.44
C GLY A 110 1.89 8.36 7.17
N ALA A 111 0.57 8.56 7.11
CA ALA A 111 -0.13 9.60 7.86
C ALA A 111 -1.41 9.03 8.51
N TRP A 112 -1.75 9.48 9.71
CA TRP A 112 -2.88 8.97 10.48
C TRP A 112 -4.22 9.12 9.76
N LEU A 113 -4.47 10.25 9.08
CA LEU A 113 -5.69 10.45 8.27
C LEU A 113 -5.80 9.47 7.10
N ARG A 114 -4.67 9.13 6.46
CA ARG A 114 -4.65 8.12 5.39
C ARG A 114 -4.90 6.72 5.96
N THR A 115 -4.46 6.46 7.18
CA THR A 115 -4.77 5.22 7.90
C THR A 115 -6.26 5.14 8.20
N LEU A 116 -6.87 6.19 8.76
CA LEU A 116 -8.32 6.23 8.97
C LEU A 116 -9.10 6.01 7.67
N GLY A 117 -8.68 6.67 6.59
CA GLY A 117 -9.24 6.44 5.25
C GLY A 117 -9.15 4.97 4.81
N LEU A 118 -8.00 4.32 5.00
CA LEU A 118 -7.87 2.88 4.72
C LEU A 118 -8.91 2.07 5.51
N TYR A 119 -9.05 2.30 6.82
CA TYR A 119 -10.02 1.57 7.65
C TYR A 119 -11.49 1.89 7.34
N ALA A 120 -11.78 3.09 6.84
CA ALA A 120 -13.13 3.43 6.38
C ALA A 120 -13.51 2.65 5.09
N PHE A 121 -12.53 2.41 4.21
CA PHE A 121 -12.73 1.78 2.91
C PHE A 121 -12.34 0.30 2.82
N LEU A 122 -11.78 -0.27 3.90
CA LEU A 122 -11.65 -1.71 4.11
C LEU A 122 -13.03 -2.34 4.30
#